data_AF-A0A5Q8C9R9-F1
#
_entry.id   AF-A0A5Q8C9R9-F1
#
_cell.length_a   1.000
_cell.length_b   1.000
_cell.length_c   1.000
_cell.angle_alpha   90.00
_cell.angle_beta   90.00
_cell.angle_gamma   90.00
#
_symmetry.space_group_name_H-M   'P 1'
#
loop_
_entity.id
_entity.type
_entity.pdbx_description
1 polymer ?
#
loop_
_entity_poly.entity_id
_entity_poly.type
_entity_poly.pdbx_seq_one_letter_code
_entity_poly.pdbx_strand_id
1 'polypeptide(L)'
;MKPLQASSGDLNADRRADFAEMLLASGEPVQAAELLLGALELAPQWTAGWFRLGEMHEAARFPDQAAHAWAMAMKLDPADRLGSALKLQLIGHAPVAAAPPSAFVETLFDHYADSFEQSLVGK
;
A
#
# COMPACT_ATOMS: atom_id res chain seq x y z
N MET A 1 -12.28 -15.01 -0.30
CA MET A 1 -11.19 -14.35 -1.08
C MET A 1 -9.87 -14.63 -0.39
N LYS A 2 -8.71 -14.62 -1.09
CA LYS A 2 -7.41 -14.75 -0.39
C LYS A 2 -7.18 -13.50 0.46
N PRO A 3 -6.78 -13.60 1.74
CA PRO A 3 -6.53 -12.43 2.57
C PRO A 3 -5.42 -11.57 1.97
N LEU A 4 -5.53 -10.24 2.08
CA LEU A 4 -4.40 -9.34 1.84
C LEU A 4 -3.33 -9.63 2.91
N GLN A 5 -2.11 -9.94 2.47
CA GLN A 5 -1.04 -10.26 3.40
C GLN A 5 -0.35 -8.98 3.85
N ALA A 6 -0.54 -8.65 5.13
CA ALA A 6 0.14 -7.53 5.76
C ALA A 6 1.66 -7.75 5.83
N SER A 7 2.09 -8.97 6.17
CA SER A 7 3.50 -9.39 6.15
C SER A 7 3.92 -9.88 4.76
N SER A 8 5.20 -9.72 4.45
CA SER A 8 5.83 -10.22 3.23
C SER A 8 6.09 -11.74 3.23
N GLY A 9 6.05 -12.38 4.41
CA GLY A 9 6.47 -13.77 4.62
C GLY A 9 7.98 -13.95 4.79
N ASP A 10 8.78 -12.90 4.66
CA ASP A 10 10.22 -12.88 4.96
C ASP A 10 10.49 -11.92 6.13
N LEU A 11 11.02 -12.47 7.24
CA LEU A 11 11.28 -11.70 8.46
C LEU A 11 12.31 -10.57 8.27
N ASN A 12 13.24 -10.71 7.34
CA ASN A 12 14.22 -9.65 7.05
C ASN A 12 13.60 -8.55 6.20
N ALA A 13 12.74 -8.89 5.24
CA ALA A 13 11.97 -7.92 4.48
C ALA A 13 11.02 -7.14 5.40
N ASP A 14 10.30 -7.84 6.30
CA ASP A 14 9.37 -7.21 7.26
C ASP A 14 10.10 -6.22 8.18
N ARG A 15 11.27 -6.59 8.74
CA ARG A 15 12.06 -5.66 9.57
C ARG A 15 12.55 -4.43 8.81
N ARG A 16 12.93 -4.59 7.54
CA ARG A 16 13.33 -3.46 6.69
C ARG A 16 12.13 -2.53 6.45
N ALA A 17 10.96 -3.10 6.20
CA ALA A 17 9.74 -2.34 6.02
C ALA A 17 9.36 -1.58 7.31
N ASP A 18 9.42 -2.22 8.47
CA ASP A 18 9.17 -1.56 9.77
C ASP A 18 10.10 -0.35 9.96
N PHE A 19 11.39 -0.50 9.64
CA PHE A 19 12.34 0.62 9.75
C PHE A 19 12.10 1.70 8.68
N ALA A 20 11.65 1.33 7.48
CA ALA A 20 11.24 2.30 6.46
C ALA A 20 10.04 3.13 6.91
N GLU A 21 9.07 2.53 7.61
CA GLU A 21 7.95 3.26 8.22
C GLU A 21 8.43 4.25 9.28
N MET A 22 9.43 3.89 10.10
CA MET A 22 10.04 4.81 11.07
C MET A 22 10.73 6.00 10.40
N LEU A 23 11.44 5.78 9.28
CA LEU A 23 12.06 6.85 8.49
C LEU A 23 11.00 7.78 7.88
N LEU A 24 9.94 7.22 7.31
CA LEU A 24 8.84 8.00 6.76
C LEU A 24 8.19 8.89 7.85
N ALA A 25 7.93 8.32 9.02
CA ALA A 25 7.39 9.05 10.17
C ALA A 25 8.33 10.15 10.69
N SER A 26 9.64 9.99 10.49
CA SER A 26 10.67 10.97 10.83
C SER A 26 10.86 12.07 9.78
N GLY A 27 10.09 12.03 8.68
CA GLY A 27 10.18 13.01 7.60
C GLY A 27 11.30 12.73 6.59
N GLU A 28 11.75 11.47 6.50
CA GLU A 28 12.80 11.01 5.59
C GLU A 28 12.23 10.08 4.49
N PRO A 29 11.32 10.56 3.62
CA PRO A 29 10.59 9.71 2.68
C PRO A 29 11.48 9.10 1.58
N VAL A 30 12.58 9.77 1.21
CA VAL A 30 13.54 9.23 0.22
C VAL A 30 14.24 8.01 0.78
N GLN A 31 14.76 8.11 2.00
CA GLN A 31 15.45 7.02 2.70
C GLN A 31 14.48 5.87 3.00
N ALA A 32 13.24 6.19 3.38
CA ALA A 32 12.18 5.20 3.56
C ALA A 32 11.93 4.39 2.28
N ALA A 33 11.77 5.08 1.14
CA ALA A 33 11.53 4.42 -0.15
C ALA A 33 12.70 3.53 -0.58
N GLU A 34 13.94 4.01 -0.44
CA GLU A 34 15.15 3.21 -0.74
C GLU A 34 15.22 1.93 0.11
N LEU A 35 14.93 2.05 1.41
CA LEU A 35 14.95 0.91 2.31
C LEU A 35 13.82 -0.09 2.00
N LEU A 36 12.61 0.39 1.71
CA LEU A 36 11.49 -0.46 1.36
C LEU A 36 11.69 -1.15 0.01
N LEU A 37 12.35 -0.49 -0.95
CA LEU A 37 12.77 -1.13 -2.20
C LEU A 37 13.70 -2.32 -1.92
N GLY A 38 14.66 -2.17 -1.01
CA GLY A 38 15.51 -3.27 -0.55
C GLY A 38 14.76 -4.39 0.19
N ALA A 39 13.58 -4.13 0.76
CA ALA A 39 12.69 -5.18 1.28
C ALA A 39 11.99 -5.93 0.14
N LEU A 40 11.56 -5.22 -0.90
CA LEU A 40 10.90 -5.79 -2.07
C LEU A 40 11.84 -6.62 -2.96
N GLU A 41 13.16 -6.37 -2.92
CA GLU A 41 14.15 -7.27 -3.51
C GLU A 41 14.12 -8.67 -2.87
N LEU A 42 13.80 -8.76 -1.57
CA LEU A 42 13.66 -10.04 -0.85
C LEU A 42 12.27 -10.65 -1.05
N ALA A 43 11.23 -9.81 -1.12
CA ALA A 43 9.85 -10.23 -1.25
C ALA A 43 9.12 -9.54 -2.43
N PRO A 44 9.48 -9.85 -3.69
CA PRO A 44 8.98 -9.14 -4.87
C PRO A 44 7.50 -9.38 -5.16
N GLN A 45 6.88 -10.39 -4.55
CA GLN A 45 5.47 -10.73 -4.68
C GLN A 45 4.59 -10.09 -3.59
N TRP A 46 5.16 -9.23 -2.74
CA TRP A 46 4.43 -8.61 -1.63
C TRP A 46 3.65 -7.38 -2.10
N THR A 47 2.37 -7.57 -2.42
CA THR A 47 1.47 -6.51 -2.92
C THR A 47 1.43 -5.29 -1.99
N ALA A 48 1.30 -5.49 -0.68
CA ALA A 48 1.23 -4.38 0.29
C ALA A 48 2.54 -3.58 0.34
N GLY A 49 3.70 -4.24 0.23
CA GLY A 49 4.99 -3.56 0.15
C GLY A 49 5.10 -2.66 -1.08
N TRP A 50 4.68 -3.13 -2.27
CA TRP A 50 4.64 -2.30 -3.48
C TRP A 50 3.69 -1.11 -3.34
N PHE A 51 2.54 -1.31 -2.69
CA PHE A 51 1.61 -0.21 -2.42
C PHE A 51 2.24 0.86 -1.52
N ARG A 52 2.86 0.44 -0.40
CA ARG A 52 3.55 1.34 0.54
C ARG A 52 4.74 2.05 -0.09
N LEU A 53 5.49 1.40 -0.97
CA LEU A 53 6.59 2.03 -1.72
C LEU A 53 6.08 3.19 -2.58
N GLY A 54 4.91 3.03 -3.20
CA GLY A 54 4.28 4.12 -3.95
C GLY A 54 3.94 5.32 -3.07
N GLU A 55 3.42 5.09 -1.86
CA GLU A 55 3.13 6.16 -0.90
C GLU A 55 4.40 6.87 -0.39
N MET A 56 5.48 6.12 -0.18
CA MET A 56 6.78 6.70 0.18
C MET A 56 7.37 7.54 -0.96
N HIS A 57 7.28 7.08 -2.21
CA HIS A 57 7.69 7.86 -3.38
C HIS A 57 6.81 9.11 -3.61
N GLU A 58 5.51 9.00 -3.37
CA GLU A 58 4.60 10.16 -3.39
C GLU A 58 5.03 11.21 -2.37
N ALA A 59 5.30 10.80 -1.12
CA ALA A 59 5.81 11.67 -0.07
C ALA A 59 7.18 12.27 -0.41
N ALA A 60 8.04 11.51 -1.10
CA ALA A 60 9.33 11.95 -1.60
C ALA A 60 9.24 12.86 -2.84
N ARG A 61 8.03 13.17 -3.33
CA ARG A 61 7.78 14.00 -4.53
C ARG A 61 8.36 13.38 -5.81
N PHE A 62 8.31 12.05 -5.90
CA PHE A 62 8.77 11.23 -7.02
C PHE A 62 7.58 10.52 -7.70
N PRO A 63 6.76 11.25 -8.47
CA PRO A 63 5.48 10.74 -8.97
C PRO A 63 5.63 9.59 -9.97
N ASP A 64 6.65 9.59 -10.81
CA ASP A 64 6.89 8.50 -11.79
C ASP A 64 7.22 7.18 -11.07
N GLN A 65 8.06 7.25 -10.03
CA GLN A 65 8.40 6.09 -9.20
C GLN A 65 7.19 5.62 -8.39
N ALA A 66 6.39 6.55 -7.86
CA ALA A 66 5.14 6.21 -7.17
C ALA A 66 4.18 5.46 -8.12
N ALA A 67 4.02 5.98 -9.34
CA ALA A 67 3.18 5.36 -10.36
C ALA A 67 3.65 3.95 -10.72
N HIS A 68 4.97 3.75 -10.88
CA HIS A 68 5.54 2.44 -11.13
C HIS A 68 5.24 1.44 -10.00
N ALA A 69 5.43 1.84 -8.75
CA ALA A 69 5.19 0.99 -7.60
C ALA A 69 3.72 0.57 -7.47
N TRP A 70 2.77 1.50 -7.66
CA TRP A 70 1.34 1.19 -7.67
C TRP A 70 0.92 0.33 -8.87
N ALA A 71 1.52 0.53 -10.05
CA ALA A 71 1.29 -0.35 -11.18
C ALA A 71 1.75 -1.80 -10.89
N MET A 72 2.86 -1.97 -10.16
CA MET A 72 3.32 -3.28 -9.69
C MET A 72 2.36 -3.91 -8.68
N ALA A 73 1.85 -3.12 -7.72
CA ALA A 73 0.83 -3.60 -6.79
C ALA A 73 -0.43 -4.09 -7.52
N MET A 74 -0.93 -3.34 -8.50
CA MET A 74 -2.08 -3.76 -9.33
C MET A 74 -1.79 -5.02 -10.15
N LYS A 75 -0.56 -5.20 -10.64
CA LYS A 75 -0.17 -6.42 -11.36
C LYS A 75 -0.24 -7.66 -10.46
N LEU A 76 0.13 -7.52 -9.19
CA LEU A 76 0.09 -8.60 -8.20
C LEU A 76 -1.31 -8.84 -7.65
N ASP A 77 -2.13 -7.79 -7.54
CA ASP A 77 -3.53 -7.86 -7.14
C ASP A 77 -4.43 -7.11 -8.15
N PRO A 78 -4.85 -7.76 -9.24
CA PRO A 78 -5.71 -7.14 -10.26
C PRO A 78 -7.09 -6.71 -9.75
N ALA A 79 -7.52 -7.21 -8.59
CA ALA A 79 -8.73 -6.75 -7.92
C ALA A 79 -8.56 -5.34 -7.32
N ASP A 80 -7.32 -4.86 -7.19
CA ASP A 80 -6.97 -3.55 -6.64
C ASP A 80 -7.55 -3.28 -5.24
N ARG A 81 -7.41 -4.25 -4.34
CA ARG A 81 -8.00 -4.16 -2.99
C ARG A 81 -7.35 -3.10 -2.10
N LEU A 82 -6.15 -2.65 -2.44
CA LEU A 82 -5.44 -1.56 -1.76
C LEU A 82 -5.74 -0.18 -2.38
N GLY A 83 -6.38 -0.13 -3.56
CA GLY A 83 -6.76 1.13 -4.20
C GLY A 83 -5.61 1.86 -4.91
N SER A 84 -4.66 1.12 -5.49
CA SER A 84 -3.59 1.67 -6.33
C SER A 84 -4.12 2.46 -7.53
N ALA A 85 -5.25 2.06 -8.12
CA ALA A 85 -5.84 2.82 -9.23
C ALA A 85 -6.29 4.23 -8.79
N LEU A 86 -6.83 4.35 -7.57
CA LEU A 86 -7.20 5.64 -7.00
C LEU A 86 -5.97 6.51 -6.79
N LYS A 87 -4.91 5.96 -6.20
CA LYS A 87 -3.64 6.67 -6.01
C LYS A 87 -3.05 7.19 -7.33
N LEU A 88 -3.04 6.36 -8.38
CA LEU A 88 -2.62 6.75 -9.73
C LEU A 88 -3.44 7.92 -10.29
N GLN A 89 -4.76 7.93 -10.07
CA GLN A 89 -5.63 9.05 -10.49
C GLN A 89 -5.28 10.35 -9.76
N LEU A 90 -5.05 10.29 -8.45
CA LEU A 90 -4.71 11.46 -7.63
C LEU A 90 -3.41 12.14 -8.08
N ILE A 91 -2.42 11.36 -8.54
CA ILE A 91 -1.16 11.88 -9.07
C ILE A 91 -1.17 12.13 -10.59
N GLY A 92 -2.33 12.04 -11.24
CA GLY A 92 -2.50 12.31 -12.68
C GLY A 92 -1.93 11.24 -13.63
N HIS A 93 -1.63 10.05 -13.13
CA HIS A 93 -1.07 8.92 -13.89
C HIS A 93 -2.13 7.90 -14.35
N ALA A 94 -3.41 8.17 -14.09
CA ALA A 94 -4.54 7.43 -14.62
C ALA A 94 -5.73 8.37 -14.84
N PRO A 95 -6.62 8.07 -15.81
CA PRO A 95 -7.84 8.84 -16.01
C PRO A 95 -8.74 8.73 -14.77
N VAL A 96 -9.32 9.85 -14.34
CA VAL A 96 -10.25 9.90 -13.22
C VAL A 96 -11.47 9.03 -13.54
N ALA A 97 -11.71 8.02 -12.69
CA ALA A 97 -12.88 7.16 -12.80
C ALA A 97 -14.07 7.78 -12.07
N ALA A 98 -15.30 7.49 -12.53
CA ALA A 98 -16.52 7.97 -11.89
C ALA A 98 -16.77 7.35 -10.49
N ALA A 99 -16.13 6.23 -10.18
CA ALA A 99 -16.24 5.53 -8.91
C ALA A 99 -14.92 4.85 -8.54
N PRO A 100 -14.61 4.72 -7.23
CA PRO A 100 -13.46 3.94 -6.76
C PRO A 100 -13.66 2.44 -7.03
N PRO A 101 -12.57 1.63 -7.05
CA PRO A 101 -12.66 0.18 -7.23
C PRO A 101 -13.55 -0.49 -6.17
N SER A 102 -14.47 -1.35 -6.58
CA SER A 102 -15.43 -1.98 -5.65
C SER A 102 -14.73 -2.84 -4.60
N ALA A 103 -13.66 -3.56 -4.97
CA ALA A 103 -12.92 -4.41 -4.04
C ALA A 103 -12.13 -3.60 -2.99
N PHE A 104 -11.69 -2.38 -3.33
CA PHE A 104 -11.12 -1.45 -2.36
C PHE A 104 -12.19 -1.01 -1.35
N VAL A 105 -13.39 -0.67 -1.83
CA VAL A 105 -14.52 -0.32 -0.97
C VAL A 105 -14.91 -1.49 -0.06
N GLU A 106 -15.04 -2.71 -0.59
CA GLU A 106 -15.30 -3.92 0.21
C GLU A 106 -14.22 -4.14 1.27
N THR A 107 -12.94 -4.00 0.93
CA THR A 107 -11.84 -4.14 1.88
C THR A 107 -11.92 -3.11 3.01
N LEU A 108 -12.33 -1.86 2.72
CA LEU A 108 -12.58 -0.85 3.76
C LEU A 108 -13.73 -1.26 4.69
N PHE A 109 -14.80 -1.83 4.13
CA PHE A 109 -15.94 -2.31 4.93
C PHE A 109 -15.58 -3.54 5.78
N ASP A 110 -14.81 -4.49 5.25
CA ASP A 110 -14.38 -5.70 5.99
C ASP A 110 -13.56 -5.31 7.23
N HIS A 111 -12.58 -4.40 7.08
CA HIS A 111 -11.80 -3.90 8.22
C HIS A 111 -12.65 -3.14 9.23
N TYR A 112 -13.67 -2.40 8.77
CA TYR A 112 -14.58 -1.70 9.65
C TYR A 112 -15.52 -2.66 10.39
N ALA A 113 -16.02 -3.70 9.71
CA ALA A 113 -16.95 -4.68 10.26
C ALA A 113 -16.38 -5.42 11.48
N ASP A 114 -15.09 -5.79 11.44
CA ASP A 114 -14.38 -6.41 12.58
C ASP A 114 -14.35 -5.51 13.83
N SER A 115 -14.42 -4.19 13.66
CA SER A 115 -14.47 -3.20 14.75
C SER A 115 -15.90 -2.69 15.07
N PHE A 116 -16.87 -2.98 14.20
CA PHE A 116 -18.23 -2.48 14.31
C PHE A 116 -18.98 -3.15 15.48
N GLU A 117 -18.75 -4.44 15.71
CA GLU A 117 -19.26 -5.11 16.91
C GLU A 117 -18.73 -4.48 18.21
N GLN A 118 -17.49 -3.97 18.24
CA GLN A 118 -16.92 -3.31 19.42
C GLN A 118 -17.50 -1.92 19.68
N SER A 119 -17.96 -1.23 18.63
CA SER A 119 -18.58 0.10 18.74
C SER A 119 -20.09 0.06 19.01
N LEU A 120 -20.74 -1.10 18.83
CA LEU A 120 -22.16 -1.32 19.20
C LEU A 120 -22.37 -1.69 20.67
N VAL A 121 -21.35 -2.22 21.36
CA VAL A 121 -21.40 -2.51 22.80
C VAL A 121 -20.81 -1.33 23.55
N GLY A 122 -21.51 -0.20 23.55
CA GLY A 122 -21.09 1.00 24.26
C GLY A 122 -20.64 0.70 25.69
N LYS A 123 -19.37 0.98 25.98
CA LYS A 123 -18.87 1.26 27.32
C LYS A 123 -18.26 2.64 27.33
#